data_AF-A0A2L2Z618-F1
#
_entry.id   AF-A0A2L2Z618-F1
#
_cell.length_a   1.000
_cell.length_b   1.000
_cell.length_c   1.000
_cell.angle_alpha   90.00
_cell.angle_beta   90.00
_cell.angle_gamma   90.00
#
_symmetry.space_group_name_H-M   'P 1'
#
loop_
_entity.id
_entity.type
_entity.pdbx_description
1 polymer ?
#
loop_
_entity_poly.entity_id
_entity_poly.type
_entity_poly.pdbx_seq_one_letter_code
_entity_poly.pdbx_strand_id
1 'polypeptide(L)' 'EFGKFLTSIGTDLFDEESNKVIEKLLPDTIVYPTCWEDYSPLEFLSSPFQSSYAFTRNINLLSANMYDISTSKTRSVIY' A
#
# COMPACT_ATOMS: atom_id res chain seq x y z
N GLU A 1 6.95 -15.32 -17.25
CA GLU A 1 6.90 -13.98 -16.65
C GLU A 1 5.97 -13.99 -15.44
N PHE A 2 6.15 -13.07 -14.48
CA PHE A 2 5.46 -13.08 -13.18
C PHE A 2 4.39 -11.98 -13.02
N GLY A 3 3.88 -11.44 -14.13
CA GLY A 3 2.89 -10.35 -14.14
C GLY A 3 3.50 -8.94 -14.28
N LYS A 4 2.62 -7.95 -14.36
CA LYS A 4 2.94 -6.52 -14.47
C LYS A 4 3.11 -5.91 -13.08
N PHE A 5 4.27 -5.32 -12.86
CA PHE A 5 4.60 -4.65 -11.60
C PHE A 5 4.48 -3.13 -11.76
N LEU A 6 4.01 -2.48 -10.70
CA LEU A 6 4.03 -1.04 -10.54
C LEU A 6 4.64 -0.69 -9.17
N THR A 7 5.38 0.41 -9.11
CA THR A 7 5.86 0.96 -7.84
C THR A 7 4.99 2.14 -7.43
N SER A 8 4.58 2.17 -6.17
CA SER A 8 3.85 3.27 -5.52
C SER A 8 4.51 3.53 -4.17
N ILE A 9 4.63 4.77 -3.71
CA ILE A 9 5.44 5.11 -2.53
C ILE A 9 4.61 5.92 -1.54
N GLY A 10 4.63 5.53 -0.27
CA GLY A 10 4.06 6.34 0.82
C GLY A 10 2.60 6.75 0.58
N THR A 11 2.34 8.05 0.43
CA THR A 11 0.98 8.58 0.31
C THR A 11 0.32 8.35 -1.05
N ASP A 12 1.03 7.83 -2.05
CA ASP A 12 0.50 7.61 -3.41
C ASP A 12 -0.77 6.74 -3.43
N LEU A 13 -0.91 5.76 -2.53
CA LEU A 13 -2.12 4.93 -2.46
C LEU A 13 -3.37 5.71 -2.03
N PHE A 14 -3.21 6.87 -1.39
CA PHE A 14 -4.30 7.79 -1.04
C PHE A 14 -4.56 8.87 -2.09
N ASP A 15 -3.57 9.16 -2.91
CA ASP A 15 -3.62 10.25 -3.87
C ASP A 15 -4.51 9.89 -5.07
N GLU A 16 -5.42 10.79 -5.44
CA GLU A 16 -6.42 10.53 -6.48
C GLU A 16 -5.77 10.34 -7.86
N GLU A 17 -4.76 11.15 -8.20
CA GLU A 17 -4.09 11.09 -9.50
C GLU A 17 -3.23 9.82 -9.63
N SER A 18 -2.56 9.44 -8.56
CA SER A 18 -1.83 8.17 -8.46
C SER A 18 -2.76 6.98 -8.65
N ASN A 19 -3.96 7.01 -8.04
CA ASN A 19 -4.98 5.99 -8.23
C ASN A 19 -5.50 5.93 -9.68
N LYS A 20 -5.72 7.08 -10.34
CA LYS A 20 -6.09 7.11 -11.77
C LYS A 20 -5.03 6.43 -12.64
N VAL A 21 -3.75 6.61 -12.34
CA VAL A 21 -2.65 5.93 -13.05
C VAL A 21 -2.69 4.42 -12.81
N ILE A 22 -2.87 3.98 -11.56
CA ILE A 22 -2.97 2.56 -11.19
C ILE A 22 -4.13 1.89 -11.94
N GLU A 23 -5.31 2.52 -11.95
CA GLU A 23 -6.51 2.03 -12.64
C GLU A 23 -6.33 1.96 -14.16
N LYS A 24 -5.54 2.87 -14.74
CA LYS A 24 -5.22 2.86 -16.17
C LYS A 24 -4.21 1.77 -16.55
N LEU A 25 -3.22 1.53 -15.70
CA LEU A 25 -2.13 0.57 -15.97
C LEU A 25 -2.53 -0.89 -15.65
N LEU A 26 -3.51 -1.07 -14.77
CA LEU A 26 -4.02 -2.37 -14.32
C LEU A 26 -2.88 -3.33 -13.93
N PRO A 27 -2.02 -2.97 -12.96
CA PRO A 27 -0.92 -3.83 -12.54
C PRO A 27 -1.44 -5.10 -11.84
N ASP A 28 -0.71 -6.21 -11.98
CA ASP A 28 -0.98 -7.43 -11.23
C ASP A 28 -0.40 -7.35 -9.80
N THR A 29 0.69 -6.60 -9.63
CA THR A 29 1.38 -6.43 -8.34
C THR A 29 1.86 -5.00 -8.15
N ILE A 30 1.64 -4.44 -6.96
CA ILE A 30 2.23 -3.19 -6.51
C ILE A 30 3.35 -3.48 -5.52
N VAL A 31 4.54 -2.94 -5.78
CA VAL A 31 5.63 -2.85 -4.80
C VAL A 31 5.50 -1.52 -4.08
N TYR A 32 5.36 -1.55 -2.76
CA TYR A 32 4.95 -0.40 -1.96
C TYR A 32 5.92 -0.10 -0.80
N PRO A 33 7.03 0.62 -1.06
CA PRO A 33 7.84 1.21 -0.01
C PRO A 33 7.08 2.30 0.74
N THR A 34 7.09 2.26 2.08
CA THR A 34 6.36 3.23 2.89
C THR A 34 7.00 3.48 4.26
N CYS A 35 6.61 4.59 4.88
CA CYS A 35 6.98 4.96 6.26
C CYS A 35 5.70 5.29 7.06
N TRP A 36 4.72 4.41 6.95
CA TRP A 36 3.37 4.60 7.49
C TRP A 36 3.36 4.56 9.02
N GLU A 37 2.82 5.61 9.62
CA GLU A 37 2.53 5.73 11.05
C GLU A 37 1.08 5.28 11.30
N ASP A 38 0.86 4.30 12.17
CA ASP A 38 -0.48 3.86 12.53
C ASP A 38 -1.15 4.90 13.46
N TYR A 39 -2.29 5.45 13.04
CA TYR A 39 -3.15 6.32 13.86
C TYR A 39 -4.62 5.91 13.77
N SER A 40 -5.42 6.31 14.76
CA SER A 40 -6.87 6.12 14.78
C SER A 40 -7.56 7.25 14.01
N PRO A 41 -8.71 7.02 13.33
CA PRO A 41 -9.52 5.80 13.24
C PRO A 41 -8.95 4.66 12.37
N LEU A 42 -9.67 3.54 12.33
CA LEU A 42 -9.24 2.28 11.71
C LEU A 42 -8.77 2.42 10.25
N GLU A 43 -9.34 3.35 9.47
CA GLU A 43 -8.91 3.62 8.08
C GLU A 43 -7.47 4.13 7.94
N PHE A 44 -6.85 4.58 9.04
CA PHE A 44 -5.47 5.06 9.06
C PHE A 44 -4.48 4.07 9.68
N LEU A 45 -4.96 2.88 10.04
CA LEU A 45 -4.09 1.76 10.35
C LEU A 45 -3.60 1.15 9.03
N SER A 46 -2.29 0.97 8.92
CA SER A 46 -1.62 0.42 7.74
C SER A 46 -2.23 -0.91 7.30
N SER A 47 -2.45 -1.85 8.22
CA SER A 47 -2.95 -3.18 7.86
C SER A 47 -4.37 -3.16 7.29
N PRO A 48 -5.40 -2.59 7.95
CA PRO A 48 -6.75 -2.47 7.39
C PRO A 48 -6.81 -1.71 6.06
N PHE A 49 -6.08 -0.60 5.93
CA PHE A 49 -6.06 0.16 4.69
C PHE A 49 -5.44 -0.64 3.55
N GLN A 50 -4.21 -1.15 3.75
CA GLN A 50 -3.44 -1.84 2.71
C GLN A 50 -4.12 -3.15 2.29
N SER A 51 -4.65 -3.93 3.25
CA SER A 51 -5.37 -5.16 2.92
C SER A 51 -6.65 -4.88 2.14
N SER A 52 -7.41 -3.85 2.52
CA SER A 52 -8.64 -3.46 1.82
C SER A 52 -8.33 -2.92 0.42
N TYR A 53 -7.25 -2.16 0.28
CA TYR A 53 -6.78 -1.65 -1.01
C TYR A 53 -6.44 -2.79 -1.98
N ALA A 54 -5.65 -3.77 -1.52
CA ALA A 54 -5.30 -4.96 -2.30
C ALA A 54 -6.54 -5.78 -2.68
N PHE A 55 -7.40 -6.07 -1.70
CA PHE A 55 -8.62 -6.87 -1.90
C PHE A 55 -9.60 -6.21 -2.89
N THR A 56 -9.89 -4.92 -2.72
CA THR A 56 -10.88 -4.21 -3.56
C THR A 56 -10.43 -4.04 -5.01
N ARG A 57 -9.12 -4.03 -5.27
CA ARG A 57 -8.54 -3.89 -6.62
C ARG A 57 -8.08 -5.20 -7.23
N ASN A 58 -8.15 -6.31 -6.48
CA ASN A 58 -7.68 -7.62 -6.92
C ASN A 58 -6.21 -7.58 -7.42
N ILE A 59 -5.33 -6.96 -6.62
CA ILE A 59 -3.89 -6.84 -6.87
C ILE A 59 -3.10 -7.48 -5.74
N ASN A 60 -1.90 -7.97 -6.02
CA ASN A 60 -0.94 -8.26 -4.96
C ASN A 60 -0.32 -6.95 -4.45
N LEU A 61 -0.17 -6.76 -3.15
CA LEU A 61 0.49 -5.59 -2.57
C LEU A 61 1.66 -6.02 -1.68
N LEU A 62 2.87 -5.67 -2.12
CA LEU A 62 4.11 -5.95 -1.39
C LEU A 62 4.51 -4.72 -0.58
N SER A 63 4.01 -4.63 0.65
CA SER A 63 4.24 -3.49 1.53
C SER A 63 5.54 -3.63 2.31
N ALA A 64 6.45 -2.66 2.14
CA ALA A 64 7.70 -2.55 2.87
C ALA A 64 7.65 -1.29 3.74
N ASN A 65 7.22 -1.44 5.00
CA ASN A 65 7.14 -0.34 5.96
C ASN A 65 8.42 -0.21 6.78
N MET A 66 8.73 1.01 7.21
CA MET A 66 9.73 1.26 8.24
C MET A 66 9.26 0.68 9.58
N TYR A 67 10.17 0.08 10.34
CA TYR A 67 9.90 -0.37 11.70
C TYR A 67 10.44 0.65 12.70
N ASP A 68 9.53 1.35 13.39
CA ASP A 68 9.84 2.30 14.45
C ASP A 68 8.63 2.43 15.39
N ILE A 69 8.68 1.72 16.53
CA ILE A 69 7.62 1.72 17.54
C ILE A 69 7.44 3.12 18.16
N SER A 70 8.49 3.93 18.23
CA SER A 70 8.41 5.26 18.87
C SER A 70 7.50 6.23 18.11
N THR A 71 7.27 5.97 16.82
CA THR A 71 6.40 6.75 15.93
C THR A 71 5.27 5.89 15.35
N SER A 72 4.90 4.80 16.02
CA SER A 72 3.83 3.89 15.59
C SER A 72 3.99 3.31 14.18
N LYS A 73 5.23 3.20 13.66
CA LYS A 73 5.51 2.53 12.38
C LYS A 73 5.78 1.07 12.65
N THR A 74 4.94 0.20 12.08
CA THR A 74 4.93 -1.22 12.44
C THR A 74 5.57 -2.08 11.35
N ARG A 75 4.78 -2.91 10.66
CA ARG A 75 5.27 -4.09 9.93
C ARG A 75 5.09 -3.98 8.42
N SER A 76 6.02 -4.59 7.71
CA SER A 76 5.93 -4.97 6.30
C SER A 76 5.07 -6.22 6.14
N VAL A 77 4.27 -6.30 5.07
CA VAL A 77 3.32 -7.39 4.83
C VAL A 77 3.12 -7.61 3.32
N ILE A 78 2.78 -8.84 2.94
CA ILE A 78 2.32 -9.22 1.60
C ILE A 78 0.81 -9.43 1.69
N TYR A 79 0.04 -8.67 0.91
CA TYR A 79 -1.42 -8.81 0.80
C TYR A 79 -1.82 -9.32 -0.59
#